data_AF-A0AAV0I864-F1
#
_entry.id   AF-A0AAV0I864-F1
#
_cell.length_a   1.000
_cell.length_b   1.000
_cell.length_c   1.000
_cell.angle_alpha   90.00
_cell.angle_beta   90.00
_cell.angle_gamma   90.00
#
_symmetry.space_group_name_H-M   'P 1'
#
loop_
_entity.id
_entity.type
_entity.pdbx_description
1 polymer ?
#
loop_
_entity_poly.entity_id
_entity_poly.type
_entity_poly.pdbx_seq_one_letter_code
_entity_poly.pdbx_strand_id
1 'polypeptide(L)'
;MSCPPMAAATGPVVDADYLKDIDKARRRLRALIYAKQCAPIMLRLAYIFSSLFPTLYISLLYDIRDSPEEGRLPNPTQGPSHLRDVFYRMGLSDRDIVALSGGHTLGRAHAERSGFEGPWTKEPFKFDNSYFVELTKGESQGLLKLPTDKALMEDPKFRELVLLYAKDEEAFFEDYALSHKKLSELGFSSAAWTKLRALLWLQHLKALLGFTRRAK
;
A
#
# COMPACT_ATOMS: atom_id res chain seq x y z
N MET A 1 13.87 17.33 -27.49
CA MET A 1 12.56 16.67 -27.56
C MET A 1 11.96 16.70 -26.17
N SER A 2 11.06 17.64 -25.90
CA SER A 2 10.37 17.81 -24.62
C SER A 2 9.27 16.75 -24.50
N CYS A 3 9.28 15.98 -23.40
CA CYS A 3 8.16 15.11 -23.06
C CYS A 3 6.87 15.95 -22.93
N PRO A 4 5.75 15.52 -23.53
CA PRO A 4 4.47 16.18 -23.31
C PRO A 4 4.05 16.03 -21.83
N PRO A 5 3.39 17.04 -21.25
CA PRO A 5 2.91 16.98 -19.88
C PRO A 5 1.91 15.82 -19.74
N MET A 6 2.12 14.95 -18.75
CA MET A 6 1.16 13.89 -18.43
C MET A 6 -0.17 14.53 -18.05
N ALA A 7 -1.22 14.25 -18.82
CA ALA A 7 -2.57 14.67 -18.51
C ALA A 7 -2.93 14.20 -17.09
N ALA A 8 -3.38 15.13 -16.24
CA ALA A 8 -3.84 14.83 -14.90
C ALA A 8 -4.92 13.73 -14.97
N ALA A 9 -4.66 12.59 -14.33
CA ALA A 9 -5.60 11.48 -14.30
C ALA A 9 -6.85 11.92 -13.50
N THR A 10 -7.92 12.32 -14.20
CA THR A 10 -9.21 12.56 -13.56
C THR A 10 -9.82 11.23 -13.17
N GLY A 11 -10.08 11.03 -11.87
CA GLY A 11 -10.75 9.85 -11.34
C GLY A 11 -12.17 9.66 -11.91
N PRO A 12 -12.84 8.53 -11.61
CA PRO A 12 -14.20 8.29 -12.04
C PRO A 12 -15.13 9.37 -11.46
N VAL A 13 -16.02 9.88 -12.29
CA VAL A 13 -17.09 10.77 -11.85
C VAL A 13 -18.09 9.92 -11.07
N VAL A 14 -18.26 10.22 -9.78
CA VAL A 14 -19.24 9.60 -8.88
C VAL A 14 -20.33 10.62 -8.53
N ASP A 15 -21.54 10.14 -8.23
CA ASP A 15 -22.65 11.03 -7.88
C ASP A 15 -22.56 11.55 -6.42
N ALA A 16 -23.38 12.56 -6.13
CA ALA A 16 -23.39 13.22 -4.83
C ALA A 16 -23.87 12.32 -3.68
N ASP A 17 -24.69 11.30 -3.96
CA ASP A 17 -25.19 10.39 -2.93
C ASP A 17 -24.11 9.38 -2.54
N TYR A 18 -23.35 8.88 -3.52
CA TYR A 18 -22.15 8.08 -3.28
C TYR A 18 -21.15 8.83 -2.38
N LEU A 19 -20.88 10.11 -2.65
CA LEU A 19 -19.99 10.92 -1.81
C LEU A 19 -20.49 11.08 -0.38
N LYS A 20 -21.80 11.30 -0.18
CA LYS A 20 -22.41 11.36 1.16
C LYS A 20 -22.24 10.03 1.91
N ASP A 21 -22.41 8.91 1.22
CA ASP A 21 -22.23 7.58 1.82
C ASP A 21 -20.77 7.32 2.20
N ILE A 22 -19.80 7.73 1.37
CA ILE A 22 -18.38 7.69 1.71
C ILE A 22 -18.08 8.53 2.96
N ASP A 23 -18.63 9.73 3.08
CA ASP A 23 -18.42 10.57 4.27
C ASP A 23 -19.07 10.00 5.53
N LYS A 24 -20.22 9.35 5.39
CA LYS A 24 -20.88 8.62 6.50
C LYS A 24 -20.05 7.41 6.92
N ALA A 25 -19.58 6.62 5.97
CA ALA A 25 -18.71 5.47 6.22
C ALA A 25 -17.39 5.89 6.90
N ARG A 26 -16.74 6.95 6.39
CA ARG A 26 -15.52 7.51 6.96
C ARG A 26 -15.68 7.92 8.43
N ARG A 27 -16.78 8.61 8.76
CA ARG A 27 -17.08 9.01 10.15
C ARG A 27 -17.28 7.80 11.06
N ARG A 28 -18.06 6.81 10.62
CA ARG A 28 -18.30 5.56 11.37
C ARG A 28 -17.01 4.78 11.56
N LEU A 29 -16.19 4.68 10.53
CA LEU A 29 -14.91 3.97 10.56
C LEU A 29 -13.93 4.65 11.54
N ARG A 30 -13.84 5.99 11.52
CA ARG A 30 -13.03 6.74 12.51
C ARG A 30 -13.48 6.46 13.94
N ALA A 31 -14.80 6.50 14.19
CA ALA A 31 -15.35 6.20 15.51
C ALA A 31 -15.04 4.76 15.94
N LEU A 32 -15.18 3.78 15.03
CA LEU A 32 -14.85 2.37 15.30
C LEU A 32 -13.37 2.18 15.62
N ILE A 33 -12.48 2.75 14.80
CA ILE A 33 -11.02 2.66 14.98
C ILE A 33 -10.61 3.21 16.34
N TYR A 34 -11.15 4.38 16.69
CA TYR A 34 -10.90 5.00 17.99
C TYR A 34 -11.44 4.17 19.15
N ALA A 35 -12.71 3.75 19.07
CA ALA A 35 -13.35 3.01 20.16
C ALA A 35 -12.74 1.62 20.39
N LYS A 36 -12.21 0.99 19.34
CA LYS A 36 -11.58 -0.35 19.41
C LYS A 36 -10.06 -0.31 19.49
N GLN A 37 -9.45 0.87 19.45
CA GLN A 37 -7.99 1.05 19.44
C GLN A 37 -7.32 0.15 18.40
N CYS A 38 -7.95 0.00 17.23
CA CYS A 38 -7.55 -0.99 16.22
C CYS A 38 -6.85 -0.37 15.01
N ALA A 39 -6.37 0.87 15.13
CA ALA A 39 -5.66 1.56 14.04
C ALA A 39 -4.49 0.73 13.45
N PRO A 40 -3.64 0.04 14.26
CA PRO A 40 -2.54 -0.73 13.70
C PRO A 40 -3.00 -1.90 12.82
N ILE A 41 -4.03 -2.65 13.25
CA ILE A 41 -4.53 -3.78 12.46
C ILE A 41 -5.27 -3.29 11.20
N MET A 42 -5.98 -2.16 11.28
CA MET A 42 -6.64 -1.57 10.12
C MET A 42 -5.64 -1.07 9.07
N LEU A 43 -4.53 -0.46 9.50
CA LEU A 43 -3.44 -0.07 8.60
C LEU A 43 -2.81 -1.29 7.92
N ARG A 44 -2.53 -2.36 8.67
CA ARG A 44 -1.99 -3.61 8.12
C ARG A 44 -2.94 -4.24 7.09
N LEU A 45 -4.25 -4.22 7.36
CA LEU A 45 -5.26 -4.71 6.41
C LEU A 45 -5.27 -3.90 5.11
N ALA A 46 -5.21 -2.56 5.20
CA ALA A 46 -5.15 -1.69 4.02
C ALA A 46 -3.89 -1.95 3.18
N TYR A 47 -2.74 -2.14 3.83
CA TYR A 47 -1.48 -2.50 3.17
C TYR A 47 -1.55 -3.83 2.43
N ILE A 48 -2.02 -4.89 3.11
CA ILE A 48 -2.15 -6.24 2.54
C ILE A 48 -3.08 -6.22 1.33
N PHE A 49 -4.23 -5.56 1.47
CA PHE A 49 -5.20 -5.44 0.40
C PHE A 49 -4.63 -4.70 -0.82
N SER A 50 -3.86 -3.63 -0.60
CA SER A 50 -3.25 -2.88 -1.70
C SER A 50 -2.10 -3.64 -2.39
N SER A 51 -1.33 -4.43 -1.64
CA SER A 51 -0.11 -5.10 -2.11
C SER A 51 -0.37 -6.42 -2.83
N LEU A 52 -1.48 -7.11 -2.52
CA LEU A 52 -1.85 -8.39 -3.14
C LEU A 52 -2.49 -8.23 -4.53
N PHE A 53 -3.04 -7.05 -4.82
CA PHE A 53 -3.81 -6.78 -6.04
C PHE A 53 -3.19 -5.68 -6.95
N PRO A 54 -1.89 -5.72 -7.31
CA PRO A 54 -1.23 -4.64 -8.06
C PRO A 54 -1.66 -4.55 -9.53
N THR A 55 -2.25 -5.60 -10.09
CA THR A 55 -2.76 -5.67 -11.46
C THR A 55 -4.21 -6.14 -11.44
N LEU A 56 -5.08 -5.33 -12.03
CA LEU A 56 -6.55 -5.41 -12.02
C LEU A 56 -7.21 -4.86 -10.76
N TYR A 57 -7.10 -3.54 -10.63
CA TYR A 57 -8.12 -2.71 -9.99
C TYR A 57 -8.95 -1.94 -11.02
N ILE A 58 -9.19 -2.59 -12.16
CA ILE A 58 -10.57 -2.65 -12.63
C ILE A 58 -11.30 -3.31 -11.47
N SER A 59 -12.34 -2.69 -10.88
CA SER A 59 -13.23 -3.35 -9.90
C SER A 59 -13.09 -2.98 -8.41
N LEU A 60 -13.03 -1.70 -8.04
CA LEU A 60 -13.84 -1.24 -6.87
C LEU A 60 -15.32 -1.10 -7.20
N LEU A 61 -15.68 -1.32 -8.46
CA LEU A 61 -17.04 -1.21 -8.96
C LEU A 61 -17.68 -2.59 -9.25
N TYR A 62 -16.96 -3.71 -9.05
CA TYR A 62 -17.51 -5.08 -9.00
C TYR A 62 -16.76 -5.94 -7.96
N ASP A 63 -17.38 -7.01 -7.46
CA ASP A 63 -16.70 -7.99 -6.62
C ASP A 63 -15.72 -8.83 -7.46
N ILE A 64 -14.45 -8.87 -7.04
CA ILE A 64 -13.49 -9.84 -7.56
C ILE A 64 -13.83 -11.21 -6.94
N ARG A 65 -14.05 -12.22 -7.78
CA ARG A 65 -14.38 -13.59 -7.33
C ARG A 65 -13.16 -14.47 -7.08
N ASP A 66 -12.00 -14.08 -7.63
CA ASP A 66 -10.76 -14.86 -7.59
C ASP A 66 -9.67 -14.17 -6.77
N SER A 67 -9.02 -14.93 -5.88
CA SER A 67 -7.91 -14.43 -5.05
C SER A 67 -6.58 -14.47 -5.81
N PRO A 68 -5.67 -13.50 -5.59
CA PRO A 68 -4.35 -13.53 -6.18
C PRO A 68 -3.53 -14.68 -5.61
N GLU A 69 -2.55 -15.14 -6.37
CA GLU A 69 -1.61 -16.18 -5.92
C GLU A 69 -0.84 -15.73 -4.67
N GLU A 70 -0.61 -16.67 -3.76
CA GLU A 70 0.15 -16.47 -2.53
C GLU A 70 1.64 -16.14 -2.84
N GLY A 71 2.33 -15.53 -1.87
CA GLY A 71 3.77 -15.23 -1.97
C GLY A 71 4.12 -13.87 -2.59
N ARG A 72 3.14 -13.00 -2.84
CA ARG A 72 3.37 -11.66 -3.40
C ARG A 72 3.79 -10.60 -2.39
N LEU A 73 3.54 -10.83 -1.10
CA LEU A 73 3.91 -9.94 0.00
C LEU A 73 5.39 -10.06 0.37
N PRO A 74 6.02 -9.01 0.92
CA PRO A 74 7.41 -9.07 1.35
C PRO A 74 7.59 -10.11 2.48
N ASN A 75 8.74 -10.78 2.46
CA ASN A 75 9.11 -11.76 3.47
C ASN A 75 9.97 -11.04 4.51
N PRO A 76 9.59 -11.06 5.81
CA PRO A 76 10.27 -10.31 6.86
C PRO A 76 11.71 -10.76 7.12
N THR A 77 12.15 -11.92 6.61
CA THR A 77 13.50 -12.45 6.81
C THR A 77 14.48 -12.12 5.68
N GLN A 78 14.04 -11.42 4.63
CA GLN A 78 14.87 -11.13 3.46
C GLN A 78 15.45 -9.71 3.48
N GLY A 79 16.41 -9.46 2.59
CA GLY A 79 17.20 -8.22 2.55
C GLY A 79 16.75 -7.18 1.51
N PRO A 80 17.60 -6.18 1.22
CA PRO A 80 17.27 -5.04 0.35
C PRO A 80 16.84 -5.42 -1.07
N SER A 81 17.49 -6.42 -1.68
CA SER A 81 17.14 -6.87 -3.03
C SER A 81 15.71 -7.39 -3.10
N HIS A 82 15.27 -8.16 -2.09
CA HIS A 82 13.90 -8.66 -2.02
C HIS A 82 12.88 -7.53 -1.90
N LEU A 83 13.19 -6.51 -1.08
CA LEU A 83 12.34 -5.32 -0.98
C LEU A 83 12.19 -4.64 -2.34
N ARG A 84 13.28 -4.48 -3.10
CA ARG A 84 13.19 -3.93 -4.46
C ARG A 84 12.40 -4.84 -5.39
N ASP A 85 12.63 -6.14 -5.40
CA ASP A 85 11.90 -7.09 -6.26
C ASP A 85 10.37 -7.03 -6.04
N VAL A 86 9.95 -6.92 -4.77
CA VAL A 86 8.53 -6.82 -4.41
C VAL A 86 7.94 -5.47 -4.80
N PHE A 87 8.57 -4.38 -4.39
CA PHE A 87 7.99 -3.04 -4.52
C PHE A 87 8.20 -2.42 -5.90
N TYR A 88 9.29 -2.73 -6.60
CA TYR A 88 9.51 -2.26 -7.98
C TYR A 88 8.53 -2.89 -8.96
N ARG A 89 8.12 -4.15 -8.71
CA ARG A 89 7.01 -4.79 -9.46
C ARG A 89 5.70 -4.00 -9.33
N MET A 90 5.52 -3.29 -8.21
CA MET A 90 4.37 -2.42 -7.96
C MET A 90 4.56 -1.00 -8.54
N GLY A 91 5.72 -0.69 -9.15
CA GLY A 91 6.04 0.66 -9.61
C GLY A 91 6.39 1.64 -8.50
N LEU A 92 6.77 1.14 -7.31
CA LEU A 92 7.17 1.95 -6.16
C LEU A 92 8.69 2.07 -6.10
N SER A 93 9.17 3.26 -5.74
CA SER A 93 10.60 3.62 -5.70
C SER A 93 11.26 3.28 -4.36
N ASP A 94 12.59 3.44 -4.28
CA ASP A 94 13.33 3.30 -3.01
C ASP A 94 12.77 4.21 -1.89
N ARG A 95 12.37 5.44 -2.25
CA ARG A 95 11.74 6.38 -1.32
C ARG A 95 10.40 5.87 -0.80
N ASP A 96 9.60 5.27 -1.68
CA ASP A 96 8.32 4.69 -1.32
C ASP A 96 8.50 3.48 -0.39
N ILE A 97 9.52 2.63 -0.64
CA ILE A 97 9.84 1.48 0.23
C ILE A 97 10.13 1.96 1.65
N VAL A 98 11.09 2.89 1.81
CA VAL A 98 11.52 3.34 3.15
C VAL A 98 10.39 4.10 3.86
N ALA A 99 9.65 4.95 3.14
CA ALA A 99 8.51 5.65 3.73
C ALA A 99 7.45 4.66 4.22
N LEU A 100 7.02 3.71 3.38
CA LEU A 100 6.01 2.72 3.74
C LEU A 100 6.44 1.80 4.90
N SER A 101 7.74 1.46 5.00
CA SER A 101 8.29 0.74 6.15
C SER A 101 8.06 1.49 7.47
N GLY A 102 8.01 2.83 7.44
CA GLY A 102 7.64 3.68 8.58
C GLY A 102 6.26 3.38 9.16
N GLY A 103 5.38 2.67 8.44
CA GLY A 103 4.10 2.19 8.96
C GLY A 103 4.24 1.30 10.20
N HIS A 104 5.39 0.64 10.39
CA HIS A 104 5.73 -0.11 11.60
C HIS A 104 5.85 0.76 12.86
N THR A 105 5.85 2.09 12.73
CA THR A 105 5.72 2.99 13.89
C THR A 105 4.45 2.71 14.71
N LEU A 106 3.40 2.19 14.05
CA LEU A 106 2.18 1.68 14.68
C LEU A 106 2.18 0.16 14.81
N GLY A 107 1.83 -0.32 16.00
CA GLY A 107 1.52 -1.71 16.28
C GLY A 107 2.71 -2.55 16.74
N ARG A 108 2.54 -3.86 16.58
CA ARG A 108 3.47 -4.89 17.05
C ARG A 108 3.36 -6.16 16.22
N ALA A 109 4.42 -6.96 16.24
CA ALA A 109 4.35 -8.33 15.80
C ALA A 109 3.76 -9.23 16.90
N HIS A 110 3.27 -10.37 16.45
CA HIS A 110 2.60 -11.38 17.25
C HIS A 110 3.14 -12.76 16.85
N ALA A 111 3.70 -13.50 17.81
CA ALA A 111 4.41 -14.74 17.57
C ALA A 111 3.51 -15.78 16.87
N GLU A 112 2.22 -15.84 17.22
CA GLU A 112 1.26 -16.77 16.63
C GLU A 112 0.90 -16.44 15.17
N ARG A 113 1.28 -15.26 14.67
CA ARG A 113 0.97 -14.81 13.30
C ARG A 113 2.18 -14.83 12.39
N SER A 114 3.34 -14.41 12.89
CA SER A 114 4.55 -14.25 12.06
C SER A 114 5.80 -14.89 12.65
N GLY A 115 5.74 -15.50 13.83
CA GLY A 115 6.92 -15.99 14.55
C GLY A 115 7.80 -14.89 15.16
N PHE A 116 7.40 -13.62 15.04
CA PHE A 116 8.06 -12.46 15.64
C PHE A 116 7.15 -11.83 16.69
N GLU A 117 7.73 -11.25 17.74
CA GLU A 117 6.99 -10.71 18.88
C GLU A 117 7.51 -9.32 19.27
N GLY A 118 6.58 -8.44 19.63
CA GLY A 118 6.90 -7.14 20.22
C GLY A 118 6.67 -5.94 19.30
N PRO A 119 6.63 -4.72 19.87
CA PRO A 119 6.43 -3.48 19.12
C PRO A 119 7.74 -2.97 18.53
N TRP A 120 7.67 -2.18 17.46
CA TRP A 120 8.84 -1.48 16.91
C TRP A 120 9.18 -0.20 17.68
N THR A 121 8.18 0.41 18.30
CA THR A 121 8.29 1.69 19.02
C THR A 121 7.76 1.56 20.44
N LYS A 122 8.13 2.50 21.31
CA LYS A 122 7.65 2.54 22.70
C LYS A 122 6.17 2.92 22.81
N GLU A 123 5.68 3.68 21.84
CA GLU A 123 4.29 4.16 21.77
C GLU A 123 3.58 3.58 20.52
N PRO A 124 3.22 2.28 20.50
CA PRO A 124 2.74 1.59 19.30
C PRO A 124 1.34 2.04 18.81
N PHE A 125 0.75 3.04 19.43
CA PHE A 125 -0.52 3.66 19.03
C PHE A 125 -0.35 5.10 18.52
N LYS A 126 0.89 5.61 18.46
CA LYS A 126 1.22 6.94 17.99
C LYS A 126 1.88 6.84 16.62
N PHE A 127 1.37 7.59 15.65
CA PHE A 127 1.96 7.67 14.32
C PHE A 127 2.93 8.85 14.28
N ASP A 128 4.22 8.55 14.35
CA ASP A 128 5.33 9.51 14.38
C ASP A 128 6.59 8.88 13.73
N ASN A 129 7.70 9.61 13.70
CA ASN A 129 8.94 9.11 13.10
C ASN A 129 9.79 8.18 14.02
N SER A 130 9.26 7.74 15.17
CA SER A 130 10.01 6.96 16.16
C SER A 130 10.57 5.65 15.59
N TYR A 131 9.92 5.03 14.62
CA TYR A 131 10.44 3.86 13.92
C TYR A 131 11.85 4.09 13.36
N PHE A 132 12.05 5.21 12.63
CA PHE A 132 13.35 5.53 12.04
C PHE A 132 14.36 5.90 13.12
N VAL A 133 13.93 6.67 14.13
CA VAL A 133 14.78 7.00 15.28
C VAL A 133 15.29 5.74 15.98
N GLU A 134 14.43 4.75 16.22
CA GLU A 134 14.83 3.49 16.84
C GLU A 134 15.72 2.63 15.92
N LEU A 135 15.57 2.69 14.60
CA LEU A 135 16.48 2.01 13.67
C LEU A 135 17.92 2.55 13.74
N THR A 136 18.09 3.85 13.96
CA THR A 136 19.44 4.45 14.06
C THR A 136 20.21 3.98 15.30
N LYS A 137 19.52 3.44 16.32
CA LYS A 137 20.11 3.03 17.61
C LYS A 137 20.63 1.59 17.64
N GLY A 138 20.47 0.81 16.56
CA GLY A 138 20.78 -0.62 16.58
C GLY A 138 19.77 -1.41 17.43
N GLU A 139 20.17 -2.44 18.16
CA GLU A 139 19.24 -3.20 19.01
C GLU A 139 18.76 -2.38 20.22
N SER A 140 17.51 -2.56 20.62
CA SER A 140 16.92 -1.84 21.76
C SER A 140 16.08 -2.80 22.58
N GLN A 141 16.29 -2.82 23.90
CA GLN A 141 15.63 -3.77 24.78
C GLN A 141 14.11 -3.62 24.70
N GLY A 142 13.42 -4.72 24.40
CA GLY A 142 11.96 -4.79 24.31
C GLY A 142 11.36 -4.25 23.01
N LEU A 143 12.18 -3.80 22.05
CA LEU A 143 11.73 -3.36 20.74
C LEU A 143 12.15 -4.34 19.65
N LEU A 144 11.27 -4.54 18.69
CA LEU A 144 11.47 -5.42 17.55
C LEU A 144 12.16 -4.68 16.40
N LYS A 145 13.07 -5.39 15.74
CA LYS A 145 13.61 -5.03 14.42
C LYS A 145 13.69 -6.29 13.57
N LEU A 146 12.84 -6.39 12.56
CA LEU A 146 12.88 -7.49 11.60
C LEU A 146 14.15 -7.42 10.76
N PRO A 147 14.61 -8.54 10.18
CA PRO A 147 15.66 -8.52 9.17
C PRO A 147 15.40 -7.52 8.03
N THR A 148 14.15 -7.41 7.55
CA THR A 148 13.78 -6.39 6.55
C THR A 148 13.89 -4.95 7.05
N ASP A 149 13.71 -4.69 8.34
CA ASP A 149 13.90 -3.33 8.90
C ASP A 149 15.40 -3.01 9.00
N LYS A 150 16.22 -3.98 9.43
CA LYS A 150 17.68 -3.86 9.48
C LYS A 150 18.29 -3.65 8.10
N ALA A 151 17.76 -4.32 7.09
CA ALA A 151 18.13 -4.17 5.69
C ALA A 151 18.07 -2.71 5.21
N LEU A 152 17.17 -1.88 5.76
CA LEU A 152 17.10 -0.45 5.42
C LEU A 152 18.35 0.33 5.86
N MET A 153 19.04 -0.13 6.90
CA MET A 153 20.29 0.47 7.38
C MET A 153 21.54 -0.09 6.69
N GLU A 154 21.42 -1.27 6.06
CA GLU A 154 22.51 -1.92 5.33
C GLU A 154 22.67 -1.37 3.91
N ASP A 155 21.56 -1.03 3.24
CA ASP A 155 21.58 -0.46 1.90
C ASP A 155 21.88 1.05 1.93
N PRO A 156 22.89 1.56 1.19
CA PRO A 156 23.26 2.97 1.25
C PRO A 156 22.15 3.95 0.88
N LYS A 157 21.30 3.62 -0.11
CA LYS A 157 20.21 4.51 -0.56
C LYS A 157 19.07 4.51 0.44
N PHE A 158 18.72 3.34 0.97
CA PHE A 158 17.70 3.27 2.02
C PHE A 158 18.15 3.98 3.29
N ARG A 159 19.41 3.79 3.68
CA ARG A 159 19.98 4.39 4.88
C ARG A 159 19.92 5.92 4.84
N GLU A 160 20.20 6.54 3.70
CA GLU A 160 20.09 7.99 3.54
C GLU A 160 18.67 8.48 3.87
N LEU A 161 17.65 7.78 3.37
CA LEU A 161 16.24 8.10 3.63
C LEU A 161 15.84 7.81 5.09
N VAL A 162 16.33 6.73 5.69
CA VAL A 162 16.10 6.45 7.12
C VAL A 162 16.65 7.56 7.99
N LEU A 163 17.87 8.02 7.70
CA LEU A 163 18.50 9.13 8.44
C LEU A 163 17.76 10.46 8.23
N LEU A 164 17.25 10.71 7.02
CA LEU A 164 16.39 11.85 6.74
C LEU A 164 15.15 11.82 7.62
N TYR A 165 14.37 10.74 7.56
CA TYR A 165 13.10 10.62 8.30
C TYR A 165 13.29 10.58 9.82
N ALA A 166 14.39 10.02 10.31
CA ALA A 166 14.73 10.06 11.73
C ALA A 166 14.99 11.49 12.23
N LYS A 167 15.49 12.38 11.36
CA LYS A 167 15.78 13.79 11.68
C LYS A 167 14.58 14.70 11.42
N ASP A 168 13.77 14.37 10.42
CA ASP A 168 12.69 15.21 9.90
C ASP A 168 11.39 14.41 9.77
N GLU A 169 10.52 14.59 10.76
CA GLU A 169 9.21 13.94 10.79
C GLU A 169 8.24 14.47 9.72
N GLU A 170 8.37 15.75 9.36
CA GLU A 170 7.51 16.36 8.34
C GLU A 170 7.81 15.75 6.97
N ALA A 171 9.10 15.62 6.62
CA ALA A 171 9.53 14.92 5.42
C ALA A 171 9.04 13.46 5.40
N PHE A 172 9.06 12.77 6.54
CA PHE A 172 8.48 11.43 6.65
C PHE A 172 6.98 11.43 6.35
N PHE A 173 6.20 12.33 6.96
CA PHE A 173 4.75 12.37 6.77
C PHE A 173 4.36 12.70 5.33
N GLU A 174 5.07 13.62 4.68
CA GLU A 174 4.84 13.95 3.28
C GLU A 174 5.08 12.73 2.37
N ASP A 175 6.25 12.10 2.49
CA ASP A 175 6.60 10.94 1.68
C ASP A 175 5.73 9.73 2.01
N TYR A 176 5.35 9.53 3.28
CA TYR A 176 4.41 8.47 3.67
C TYR A 176 3.03 8.67 3.03
N ALA A 177 2.50 9.90 3.07
CA ALA A 177 1.20 10.20 2.46
C ALA A 177 1.22 9.95 0.95
N LEU A 178 2.27 10.40 0.25
CA LEU A 178 2.44 10.18 -1.18
C LEU A 178 2.59 8.69 -1.51
N SER A 179 3.41 7.97 -0.77
CA SER A 179 3.69 6.55 -0.99
C SER A 179 2.46 5.69 -0.69
N HIS A 180 1.76 5.97 0.41
CA HIS A 180 0.54 5.27 0.78
C HIS A 180 -0.60 5.56 -0.21
N LYS A 181 -0.66 6.77 -0.79
CA LYS A 181 -1.58 7.07 -1.89
C LYS A 181 -1.27 6.21 -3.11
N LYS A 182 -0.02 6.21 -3.59
CA LYS A 182 0.41 5.36 -4.73
C LYS A 182 0.08 3.89 -4.49
N LEU A 183 0.37 3.39 -3.29
CA LEU A 183 0.06 2.02 -2.88
C LEU A 183 -1.45 1.75 -2.95
N SER A 184 -2.27 2.64 -2.38
CA SER A 184 -3.74 2.50 -2.38
C SER A 184 -4.39 2.63 -3.76
N GLU A 185 -3.70 3.28 -4.70
CA GLU A 185 -4.14 3.50 -6.08
C GLU A 185 -3.46 2.53 -7.07
N LEU A 186 -2.76 1.49 -6.60
CA LEU A 186 -2.15 0.50 -7.49
C LEU A 186 -3.21 -0.15 -8.39
N GLY A 187 -2.90 -0.27 -9.68
CA GLY A 187 -3.82 -0.81 -10.68
C GLY A 187 -4.97 0.13 -11.09
N PHE A 188 -5.05 1.33 -10.52
CA PHE A 188 -6.05 2.35 -10.87
C PHE A 188 -5.50 3.37 -11.88
N SER A 189 -6.05 3.39 -13.10
CA SER A 189 -5.85 4.48 -14.05
C SER A 189 -7.13 4.77 -14.85
N SER A 190 -7.37 6.04 -15.18
CA SER A 190 -8.52 6.43 -16.01
C SER A 190 -8.48 5.78 -17.40
N ALA A 191 -7.30 5.55 -17.95
CA ALA A 191 -7.10 4.89 -19.25
C ALA A 191 -7.42 3.38 -19.23
N ALA A 192 -7.11 2.68 -18.12
CA ALA A 192 -7.53 1.28 -17.93
C ALA A 192 -9.06 1.16 -17.86
N TRP A 193 -9.71 2.17 -17.27
CA TRP A 193 -11.16 2.31 -17.21
C TRP A 193 -11.83 2.43 -18.59
N THR A 194 -11.29 3.29 -19.47
CA THR A 194 -11.80 3.44 -20.84
C THR A 194 -11.61 2.18 -21.68
N LYS A 195 -10.44 1.52 -21.57
CA LYS A 195 -10.17 0.26 -22.29
C LYS A 195 -11.07 -0.88 -21.84
N LEU A 196 -11.32 -1.03 -20.55
CA LEU A 196 -12.24 -2.04 -20.04
C LEU A 196 -13.68 -1.79 -20.51
N ARG A 197 -14.16 -0.54 -20.41
CA ARG A 197 -15.50 -0.20 -20.92
C ARG A 197 -15.63 -0.53 -22.40
N ALA A 198 -14.61 -0.22 -23.20
CA ALA A 198 -14.59 -0.57 -24.62
C ALA A 198 -14.61 -2.10 -24.83
N LEU A 199 -13.85 -2.87 -24.06
CA LEU A 199 -13.82 -4.34 -24.14
C LEU A 199 -15.14 -4.99 -23.74
N LEU A 200 -15.75 -4.54 -22.64
CA LEU A 200 -17.06 -5.00 -22.18
C LEU A 200 -18.17 -4.61 -23.17
N TRP A 201 -18.10 -3.39 -23.73
CA TRP A 201 -19.02 -2.95 -24.78
C TRP A 201 -18.87 -3.79 -26.05
N LEU A 202 -17.64 -4.13 -26.46
CA LEU A 202 -17.38 -5.06 -27.56
C LEU A 202 -17.88 -6.48 -27.27
N GLN A 203 -17.79 -6.95 -26.03
CA GLN A 203 -18.31 -8.26 -25.62
C GLN A 203 -19.85 -8.29 -25.68
N HIS A 204 -20.52 -7.26 -25.16
CA HIS A 204 -21.98 -7.11 -25.27
C HIS A 204 -22.43 -6.92 -26.72
N LEU A 205 -21.71 -6.14 -27.53
CA LEU A 205 -22.01 -5.96 -28.95
C LEU A 205 -21.87 -7.28 -29.73
N LYS A 206 -20.83 -8.08 -29.46
CA LYS A 206 -20.65 -9.40 -30.08
C LYS A 206 -21.76 -10.38 -29.69
N ALA A 207 -22.24 -10.32 -28.45
CA ALA A 207 -23.38 -11.11 -27.99
C ALA A 207 -24.70 -10.68 -28.65
N LEU A 208 -24.94 -9.37 -28.77
CA LEU A 208 -26.11 -8.79 -29.44
C LEU A 208 -26.14 -9.07 -30.95
N LEU A 209 -24.97 -9.06 -31.60
CA LEU A 209 -24.83 -9.31 -33.04
C LEU A 209 -24.69 -10.80 -33.40
N GLY A 210 -24.82 -11.71 -32.43
CA GLY A 210 -24.78 -13.16 -32.69
C GLY A 210 -23.42 -13.72 -33.11
N PHE A 211 -22.32 -12.98 -32.89
CA PHE A 211 -20.96 -13.46 -33.14
C PHE A 211 -20.48 -14.34 -31.98
N THR A 212 -21.09 -15.50 -31.78
CA THR A 212 -20.47 -16.56 -30.98
C THR A 212 -19.39 -17.22 -31.82
N ARG A 213 -18.17 -17.36 -31.29
CA ARG A 213 -17.12 -18.15 -31.94
C ARG A 213 -17.68 -19.56 -32.14
N ARG A 214 -17.85 -20.00 -33.40
CA ARG A 214 -17.95 -21.42 -33.71
C ARG A 214 -16.66 -22.07 -33.21
N ALA A 215 -16.76 -22.85 -32.15
CA ALA A 215 -15.72 -23.80 -31.78
C ALA A 215 -15.57 -24.80 -32.94
N LYS A 216 -14.32 -25.09 -33.32
CA LYS A 216 -13.97 -26.28 -34.10
C LYS A 216 -13.87 -27.47 -33.15
#